data_AF-A0A690LH18-F1
#
_entry.id   AF-A0A690LH18-F1
#
_cell.length_a   1.000
_cell.length_b   1.000
_cell.length_c   1.000
_cell.angle_alpha   90.00
_cell.angle_beta   90.00
_cell.angle_gamma   90.00
#
_symmetry.space_group_name_H-M   'P 1'
#
loop_
_entity.id
_entity.type
_entity.pdbx_description
1 polymer ?
#
loop_
_entity_poly.entity_id
_entity_poly.type
_entity_poly.pdbx_seq_one_letter_code
_entity_poly.pdbx_strand_id
1 'polypeptide(L)'
;MKLENLNCVILCGGKSSRMGEDKSKLIFKNQTLVQFQVEKFSKIFKNVYVSAKEDKFEAKFKLIKDCPEFEIYSPMLALYSILSNFKDEFVFILSVDSPNLSDKELLKFLPFLKQDYQIIIAKTPSHKHPLCGFYHSSVAHFCKELLEKNEQKIA
;
A
#
# COMPACT_ATOMS: atom_id res chain seq x y z
N MET A 1 -7.29 17.31 -6.87
CA MET A 1 -6.06 16.85 -6.20
C MET A 1 -4.95 16.66 -7.22
N LYS A 2 -3.71 16.87 -6.79
CA LYS A 2 -2.50 16.54 -7.55
C LYS A 2 -1.71 15.48 -6.78
N LEU A 3 -1.01 14.58 -7.47
CA LEU A 3 -0.25 13.50 -6.83
C LEU A 3 0.86 14.02 -5.90
N GLU A 4 1.47 15.17 -6.24
CA GLU A 4 2.50 15.85 -5.45
C GLU A 4 2.04 16.27 -4.03
N ASN A 5 0.73 16.26 -3.77
CA ASN A 5 0.14 16.58 -2.47
C ASN A 5 -0.33 15.34 -1.70
N LEU A 6 -0.22 14.15 -2.28
CA LEU A 6 -0.71 12.89 -1.71
C LEU A 6 0.45 12.03 -1.21
N ASN A 7 0.11 11.12 -0.31
CA ASN A 7 1.06 10.15 0.23
C ASN A 7 0.91 8.81 -0.49
N CYS A 8 2.03 8.10 -0.65
CA CYS A 8 2.09 6.76 -1.20
C CYS A 8 2.69 5.80 -0.16
N VAL A 9 2.14 4.59 -0.07
CA VAL A 9 2.63 3.54 0.81
C VAL A 9 2.88 2.28 0.01
N ILE A 10 4.13 1.81 0.06
CA ILE A 10 4.56 0.56 -0.57
C ILE A 10 4.48 -0.57 0.46
N LEU A 11 3.55 -1.49 0.24
CA LEU A 11 3.33 -2.67 1.07
C LEU A 11 4.41 -3.72 0.81
N CYS A 12 5.28 -3.94 1.79
CA CYS A 12 6.37 -4.93 1.76
C CYS A 12 6.18 -6.10 2.72
N GLY A 13 4.95 -6.30 3.23
CA GLY A 13 4.56 -7.37 4.14
C GLY A 13 3.64 -8.43 3.51
N GLY A 14 3.35 -9.48 4.28
CA GLY A 14 2.49 -10.60 3.89
C GLY A 14 3.15 -11.97 4.10
N LYS A 15 2.33 -13.02 4.24
CA LYS A 15 2.82 -14.39 4.33
C LYS A 15 3.37 -14.79 2.95
N SER A 16 4.69 -14.75 2.78
CA SER A 16 5.38 -15.21 1.54
C SER A 16 5.35 -16.75 1.43
N SER A 17 4.18 -17.36 1.59
CA SER A 17 4.00 -18.82 1.70
C SER A 17 4.26 -19.57 0.40
N ARG A 18 4.25 -18.88 -0.75
CA ARG A 18 4.44 -19.50 -2.07
C ARG A 18 5.83 -19.31 -2.66
N MET A 19 6.57 -18.26 -2.26
CA MET A 19 7.90 -17.96 -2.81
C MET A 19 9.05 -18.27 -1.84
N GLY A 20 8.78 -18.42 -0.53
CA GLY A 20 9.82 -18.73 0.46
C GLY A 20 10.79 -17.56 0.75
N GLU A 21 10.90 -16.59 -0.15
CA GLU A 21 11.76 -15.41 -0.03
C GLU A 21 10.97 -14.11 0.14
N ASP A 22 11.60 -13.15 0.79
CA ASP A 22 11.08 -11.80 0.97
C ASP A 22 11.15 -11.01 -0.34
N LYS A 23 10.00 -10.89 -1.02
CA LYS A 23 9.88 -10.18 -2.31
C LYS A 23 10.47 -8.77 -2.30
N SER A 24 10.44 -8.07 -1.16
CA SER A 24 10.99 -6.70 -1.08
C SER A 24 12.49 -6.63 -1.36
N LYS A 25 13.22 -7.74 -1.15
CA LYS A 25 14.67 -7.87 -1.38
C LYS A 25 15.02 -8.38 -2.79
N LEU A 26 14.05 -8.79 -3.58
CA LEU A 26 14.31 -9.25 -4.95
C LEU A 26 14.95 -8.14 -5.78
N ILE A 27 15.96 -8.51 -6.56
CA ILE A 27 16.68 -7.58 -7.41
C ILE A 27 15.89 -7.33 -8.70
N PHE A 28 15.65 -6.06 -8.99
CA PHE A 28 15.01 -5.57 -10.19
C PHE A 28 15.77 -4.34 -10.68
N LYS A 29 16.26 -4.38 -11.93
CA LYS A 29 17.10 -3.31 -12.50
C LYS A 29 18.28 -2.90 -11.60
N ASN A 30 19.03 -3.88 -11.09
CA ASN A 30 20.23 -3.71 -10.24
C ASN A 30 20.00 -3.11 -8.85
N GLN A 31 18.75 -3.00 -8.39
CA GLN A 31 18.41 -2.58 -7.03
C GLN A 31 17.27 -3.43 -6.46
N THR A 32 16.97 -3.32 -5.16
CA THR A 32 15.84 -4.07 -4.57
C THR A 32 14.50 -3.54 -5.09
N LEU A 33 13.46 -4.39 -5.14
CA LEU A 33 12.12 -3.99 -5.58
C LEU A 33 11.54 -2.85 -4.74
N VAL A 34 11.81 -2.84 -3.42
CA VAL A 34 11.40 -1.73 -2.54
C VAL A 34 12.13 -0.44 -2.90
N GLN A 35 13.46 -0.50 -3.13
CA GLN A 35 14.25 0.67 -3.51
C GLN A 35 13.76 1.25 -4.85
N PHE A 36 13.55 0.38 -5.84
CA PHE A 36 13.01 0.77 -7.15
C PHE A 36 11.68 1.52 -7.04
N GLN A 37 10.75 1.02 -6.24
CA GLN A 37 9.46 1.67 -6.09
C GLN A 37 9.54 2.96 -5.28
N VAL A 38 10.31 2.97 -4.19
CA VAL A 38 10.48 4.18 -3.38
C VAL A 38 11.06 5.31 -4.23
N GLU A 39 12.12 5.05 -5.00
CA GLU A 39 12.72 6.06 -5.88
C GLU A 39 11.77 6.55 -6.98
N LYS A 40 11.03 5.62 -7.60
CA LYS A 40 10.05 5.95 -8.63
C LYS A 40 8.94 6.85 -8.09
N PHE A 41 8.30 6.44 -6.99
CA PHE A 41 7.15 7.15 -6.46
C PHE A 41 7.53 8.41 -5.68
N SER A 42 8.77 8.54 -5.20
CA SER A 42 9.26 9.78 -4.57
C SER A 42 9.37 10.94 -5.55
N LYS A 43 9.39 10.67 -6.86
CA LYS A 43 9.33 11.70 -7.92
C LYS A 43 7.91 12.19 -8.20
N ILE A 44 6.89 11.52 -7.65
CA ILE A 44 5.48 11.70 -8.00
C ILE A 44 4.65 12.15 -6.80
N PHE A 45 4.87 11.56 -5.63
CA PHE A 45 4.11 11.78 -4.41
C PHE A 45 4.84 12.68 -3.42
N LYS A 46 4.09 13.33 -2.51
CA LYS A 46 4.63 14.19 -1.46
C LYS A 46 5.58 13.43 -0.54
N ASN A 47 5.13 12.26 -0.08
CA ASN A 47 5.93 11.33 0.71
C ASN A 47 5.66 9.91 0.24
N VAL A 48 6.70 9.08 0.32
CA VAL A 48 6.60 7.64 0.17
C VAL A 48 6.97 6.99 1.49
N TYR A 49 6.09 6.10 1.94
CA TYR A 49 6.32 5.25 3.10
C TYR A 49 6.45 3.80 2.65
N VAL A 50 7.12 3.01 3.48
CA VAL A 50 7.17 1.56 3.34
C VAL A 50 6.37 0.97 4.49
N SER A 51 5.51 0.00 4.23
CA SER A 51 4.79 -0.74 5.26
C SER A 51 5.33 -2.16 5.39
N ALA A 52 5.64 -2.57 6.62
CA ALA A 52 6.06 -3.93 6.95
C ALA A 52 5.84 -4.23 8.44
N LYS A 53 5.69 -5.51 8.80
CA LYS A 53 5.54 -5.96 10.19
C LYS A 53 6.68 -5.48 11.10
N GLU A 54 7.91 -5.59 10.63
CA GLU A 54 9.13 -5.20 11.34
C GLU A 54 10.05 -4.40 10.42
N ASP A 55 10.98 -3.65 11.03
CA ASP A 55 12.01 -2.96 10.26
C ASP A 55 13.09 -3.95 9.81
N LYS A 56 12.99 -4.36 8.55
CA LYS A 56 13.96 -5.22 7.86
C LYS A 56 14.80 -4.46 6.83
N PHE A 57 14.72 -3.12 6.86
CA PHE A 57 15.35 -2.23 5.90
C PHE A 57 16.45 -1.37 6.52
N GLU A 58 16.86 -1.65 7.75
CA GLU A 58 17.93 -0.92 8.44
C GLU A 58 17.66 0.60 8.48
N ALA A 59 16.41 0.98 8.76
CA ALA A 59 15.96 2.38 8.79
C ALA A 59 16.19 3.19 7.49
N LYS A 60 16.36 2.53 6.33
CA LYS A 60 16.56 3.22 5.03
C LYS A 60 15.32 3.98 4.54
N PHE A 61 14.13 3.65 5.05
CA PHE A 61 12.86 4.20 4.57
C PHE A 61 11.99 4.74 5.71
N LYS A 62 11.08 5.65 5.38
CA LYS A 62 9.98 6.06 6.29
C LYS A 62 9.05 4.87 6.49
N LEU A 63 9.21 4.15 7.60
CA LEU A 63 8.52 2.89 7.85
C LEU A 63 7.21 3.12 8.63
N ILE A 64 6.13 2.47 8.18
CA ILE A 64 4.89 2.27 8.92
C ILE A 64 4.84 0.81 9.32
N LYS A 65 4.86 0.53 10.63
CA LYS A 65 4.78 -0.83 11.16
C LYS A 65 3.32 -1.28 11.31
N ASP A 66 3.11 -2.58 11.22
CA ASP A 66 1.80 -3.17 11.55
C ASP A 66 1.46 -2.89 13.02
N CYS A 67 0.17 -2.71 13.31
CA CYS A 67 -0.33 -2.46 14.65
C CYS A 67 0.00 -3.65 15.58
N PRO A 68 0.67 -3.42 16.73
CA PRO A 68 1.13 -4.50 17.60
C PRO A 68 -0.01 -5.20 18.35
N GLU A 69 -1.23 -4.64 18.34
CA GLU A 69 -2.42 -5.25 18.95
C GLU A 69 -2.81 -6.59 18.29
N PHE A 70 -2.35 -6.84 17.05
CA PHE A 70 -2.72 -8.01 16.28
C PHE A 70 -1.48 -8.78 15.81
N GLU A 71 -1.31 -10.03 16.24
CA GLU A 71 -0.21 -10.91 15.81
C GLU A 71 -0.56 -11.78 14.60
N ILE A 72 -1.27 -11.24 13.60
CA ILE A 72 -1.71 -11.98 12.42
C ILE A 72 -1.11 -11.42 11.12
N TYR A 73 -0.95 -12.27 10.11
CA TYR A 73 -0.62 -11.82 8.76
C TYR A 73 -1.90 -11.58 7.96
N SER A 74 -2.40 -10.35 7.99
CA SER A 74 -3.64 -9.97 7.29
C SER A 74 -3.43 -8.71 6.46
N PRO A 75 -3.87 -8.70 5.19
CA PRO A 75 -3.93 -7.47 4.42
C PRO A 75 -4.81 -6.38 5.06
N MET A 76 -5.87 -6.77 5.80
CA MET A 76 -6.67 -5.81 6.57
C MET A 76 -5.86 -5.16 7.70
N LEU A 77 -4.94 -5.91 8.33
CA LEU A 77 -4.06 -5.37 9.38
C LEU A 77 -3.12 -4.33 8.79
N ALA A 78 -2.55 -4.63 7.64
CA ALA A 78 -1.70 -3.68 6.94
C ALA A 78 -2.49 -2.41 6.54
N LEU A 79 -3.70 -2.55 5.97
CA LEU A 79 -4.55 -1.41 5.63
C LEU A 79 -4.94 -0.59 6.87
N TYR A 80 -5.38 -1.23 7.95
CA TYR A 80 -5.69 -0.55 9.21
C TYR A 80 -4.49 0.23 9.74
N SER A 81 -3.32 -0.41 9.80
CA SER A 81 -2.09 0.19 10.30
C SER A 81 -1.65 1.38 9.44
N ILE A 82 -1.72 1.25 8.13
CA ILE A 82 -1.42 2.32 7.18
C ILE A 82 -2.39 3.48 7.36
N LEU A 83 -3.70 3.23 7.24
CA LEU A 83 -4.71 4.29 7.19
C LEU A 83 -4.84 5.03 8.52
N SER A 84 -4.56 4.36 9.64
CA SER A 84 -4.54 4.99 10.96
C SER A 84 -3.39 5.98 11.18
N ASN A 85 -2.37 5.99 10.31
CA ASN A 85 -1.28 6.97 10.36
C ASN A 85 -1.61 8.30 9.67
N PHE A 86 -2.77 8.38 8.99
CA PHE A 86 -3.17 9.55 8.21
C PHE A 86 -4.51 10.09 8.72
N LYS A 87 -4.77 11.38 8.50
CA LYS A 87 -5.98 12.05 9.00
C LYS A 87 -6.68 12.82 7.90
N ASP A 88 -7.88 12.36 7.58
CA ASP A 88 -8.79 12.99 6.61
C ASP A 88 -8.16 13.23 5.22
N GLU A 89 -7.43 12.23 4.75
CA GLU A 89 -6.79 12.26 3.44
C GLU A 89 -6.82 10.92 2.71
N PHE A 90 -6.62 10.97 1.39
CA PHE A 90 -6.37 9.79 0.56
C PHE A 90 -4.90 9.40 0.56
N VAL A 91 -4.66 8.10 0.60
CA VAL A 91 -3.35 7.49 0.53
C VAL A 91 -3.33 6.50 -0.63
N PHE A 92 -2.32 6.60 -1.50
CA PHE A 92 -2.09 5.59 -2.52
C PHE A 92 -1.41 4.38 -1.90
N ILE A 93 -1.98 3.19 -2.09
CA ILE A 93 -1.46 1.94 -1.55
C ILE A 93 -1.09 1.04 -2.72
N LEU A 94 0.16 0.56 -2.70
CA LEU A 94 0.70 -0.30 -3.74
C LEU A 94 1.48 -1.47 -3.13
N SER A 95 1.21 -2.69 -3.58
CA SER A 95 2.02 -3.86 -3.26
C SER A 95 3.39 -3.79 -3.95
N VAL A 96 4.45 -4.18 -3.22
CA VAL A 96 5.83 -4.19 -3.74
C VAL A 96 6.01 -5.11 -4.96
N ASP A 97 5.08 -6.01 -5.23
CA ASP A 97 5.12 -6.90 -6.41
C ASP A 97 4.54 -6.31 -7.69
N SER A 98 4.15 -5.03 -7.67
CA SER A 98 3.57 -4.32 -8.82
C SER A 98 4.49 -3.22 -9.40
N PRO A 99 5.77 -3.51 -9.76
CA PRO A 99 6.74 -2.49 -10.17
C PRO A 99 6.40 -1.78 -11.50
N ASN A 100 5.55 -2.41 -12.32
CA ASN A 100 5.25 -1.98 -13.69
C ASN A 100 4.11 -0.96 -13.81
N LEU A 101 3.48 -0.52 -12.72
CA LEU A 101 2.42 0.49 -12.76
C LEU A 101 2.94 1.79 -13.42
N SER A 102 2.44 2.17 -14.59
CA SER A 102 2.92 3.36 -15.28
C SER A 102 2.32 4.66 -14.74
N ASP A 103 3.01 5.78 -14.93
CA ASP A 103 2.51 7.11 -14.56
C ASP A 103 1.17 7.39 -15.26
N LYS A 104 1.02 6.96 -16.52
CA LYS A 104 -0.22 7.07 -17.28
C LYS A 104 -1.38 6.33 -16.61
N GLU A 105 -1.15 5.15 -16.05
CA GLU A 105 -2.17 4.40 -15.33
C GLU A 105 -2.50 5.05 -13.99
N LEU A 106 -1.48 5.56 -13.28
CA LEU A 106 -1.68 6.27 -12.03
C LEU A 106 -2.53 7.54 -12.20
N LEU A 107 -2.34 8.27 -13.30
CA LEU A 107 -3.14 9.47 -13.60
C LEU A 107 -4.63 9.15 -13.82
N LYS A 108 -4.99 7.91 -14.20
CA LYS A 108 -6.40 7.52 -14.38
C LYS A 108 -7.21 7.53 -13.08
N PHE A 109 -6.55 7.49 -11.92
CA PHE A 109 -7.24 7.55 -10.63
C PHE A 109 -7.74 8.96 -10.28
N LEU A 110 -7.07 10.01 -10.79
CA LEU A 110 -7.30 11.40 -10.36
C LEU A 110 -8.74 11.91 -10.52
N PRO A 111 -9.49 11.57 -11.59
CA PRO A 111 -10.88 12.00 -11.73
C PRO A 111 -11.80 11.44 -10.62
N PHE A 112 -11.48 10.28 -10.07
CA PHE A 112 -12.31 9.61 -9.06
C PHE A 112 -12.07 10.17 -7.65
N LEU A 113 -10.89 10.75 -7.38
CA LEU A 113 -10.58 11.40 -6.09
C LEU A 113 -11.43 12.65 -5.80
N LYS A 114 -12.15 13.17 -6.80
CA LYS A 114 -13.07 14.30 -6.63
C LYS A 114 -14.52 13.87 -6.42
N GLN A 115 -14.78 12.56 -6.44
CA GLN A 115 -16.11 11.99 -6.27
C GLN A 115 -16.27 11.49 -4.83
N ASP A 116 -17.49 11.10 -4.49
CA ASP A 116 -17.83 10.58 -3.15
C ASP A 116 -17.48 9.09 -3.02
N TYR A 117 -16.19 8.77 -3.16
CA TYR A 117 -15.67 7.42 -3.00
C TYR A 117 -14.61 7.38 -1.92
N GLN A 118 -14.65 6.38 -1.05
CA GLN A 118 -13.62 6.20 -0.02
C GLN A 118 -12.53 5.22 -0.45
N ILE A 119 -12.78 4.41 -1.48
CA ILE A 119 -11.85 3.40 -2.01
C ILE A 119 -11.90 3.43 -3.54
N ILE A 120 -10.73 3.56 -4.18
CA ILE A 120 -10.59 3.58 -5.64
C ILE A 120 -9.43 2.66 -6.01
N ILE A 121 -9.73 1.50 -6.59
CA ILE A 121 -8.73 0.45 -6.88
C ILE A 121 -8.58 0.20 -8.38
N ALA A 122 -7.40 -0.28 -8.79
CA ALA A 122 -7.18 -0.72 -10.16
C ALA A 122 -7.99 -1.99 -10.45
N LYS A 123 -8.43 -2.12 -11.69
CA LYS A 123 -9.11 -3.30 -12.20
C LYS A 123 -8.58 -3.63 -13.60
N THR A 124 -8.18 -4.87 -13.80
CA THR A 124 -8.00 -5.47 -15.13
C THR A 124 -9.28 -6.22 -15.52
N PRO A 125 -9.47 -6.62 -16.80
CA PRO A 125 -10.64 -7.39 -17.20
C PRO A 125 -10.87 -8.65 -16.36
N SER A 126 -9.78 -9.28 -15.90
CA SER A 126 -9.83 -10.53 -15.15
C SER A 126 -9.81 -10.37 -13.63
N HIS A 127 -9.27 -9.28 -13.07
CA HIS A 127 -9.03 -9.17 -11.63
C HIS A 127 -9.21 -7.74 -11.09
N LYS A 128 -9.68 -7.64 -9.85
CA LYS A 128 -9.55 -6.44 -9.02
C LYS A 128 -8.19 -6.47 -8.33
N HIS A 129 -7.53 -5.32 -8.23
CA HIS A 129 -6.22 -5.18 -7.59
C HIS A 129 -6.36 -4.29 -6.35
N PRO A 130 -6.82 -4.83 -5.22
CA PRO A 130 -7.08 -4.04 -4.02
C PRO A 130 -5.82 -3.35 -3.48
N LEU A 131 -4.66 -4.00 -3.58
CA LEU A 131 -3.39 -3.41 -3.15
C LEU A 131 -2.74 -2.55 -4.24
N CYS A 132 -3.56 -1.88 -5.06
CA CYS A 132 -3.16 -0.94 -6.09
C CYS A 132 -4.28 0.10 -6.25
N GLY A 133 -4.28 1.13 -5.40
CA GLY A 133 -5.38 2.08 -5.37
C GLY A 133 -5.27 3.14 -4.29
N PHE A 134 -6.20 4.10 -4.34
CA PHE A 134 -6.38 5.10 -3.30
C PHE A 134 -7.39 4.63 -2.26
N TYR A 135 -7.03 4.82 -1.00
CA TYR A 135 -7.88 4.57 0.15
C TYR A 135 -7.95 5.85 0.98
N HIS A 136 -9.15 6.25 1.35
CA HIS A 136 -9.35 7.33 2.30
C HIS A 136 -9.02 6.84 3.71
N SER A 137 -8.30 7.64 4.49
CA SER A 137 -7.97 7.33 5.90
C SER A 137 -9.19 6.97 6.75
N SER A 138 -10.37 7.50 6.42
CA SER A 138 -11.62 7.12 7.10
C SER A 138 -11.91 5.63 7.02
N VAL A 139 -11.41 4.88 6.04
CA VAL A 139 -11.63 3.42 5.91
C VAL A 139 -10.93 2.61 7.02
N ALA A 140 -10.02 3.22 7.79
CA ALA A 140 -9.30 2.53 8.87
C ALA A 140 -10.24 1.82 9.86
N HIS A 141 -11.34 2.45 10.28
CA HIS A 141 -12.28 1.85 11.24
C HIS A 141 -12.91 0.57 10.68
N PHE A 142 -13.31 0.59 9.40
CA PHE A 142 -13.89 -0.57 8.72
C PHE A 142 -12.87 -1.71 8.61
N CYS A 143 -11.60 -1.42 8.31
CA CYS A 143 -10.55 -2.43 8.33
C CYS A 143 -10.38 -3.07 9.72
N LYS A 144 -10.48 -2.28 10.80
CA LYS A 144 -10.41 -2.79 12.18
C LYS A 144 -11.58 -3.71 12.50
N GLU A 145 -12.80 -3.31 12.16
CA GLU A 145 -14.00 -4.15 12.39
C GLU A 145 -13.91 -5.51 11.67
N LEU A 146 -13.40 -5.52 10.43
CA LEU A 146 -13.21 -6.77 9.68
C LEU A 146 -12.12 -7.65 10.30
N LEU A 147 -11.05 -7.06 10.84
CA LEU A 147 -10.01 -7.81 11.58
C LEU A 147 -10.58 -8.50 12.81
N GLU A 148 -11.38 -7.78 13.60
CA GLU A 148 -12.00 -8.29 14.82
C GLU A 148 -13.01 -9.42 14.52
N LYS A 149 -13.68 -9.37 13.36
CA LYS A 149 -14.55 -10.44 12.85
C LYS A 149 -13.81 -11.60 12.18
N ASN A 150 -12.48 -11.54 12.14
CA ASN A 150 -11.62 -12.52 11.46
C ASN A 150 -11.87 -12.64 9.94
N GLU A 151 -12.38 -11.57 9.31
CA GLU A 151 -12.60 -11.46 7.86
C GLU A 151 -11.35 -10.88 7.19
N GLN A 152 -10.48 -11.77 6.71
CA GLN A 152 -9.12 -11.41 6.27
C GLN A 152 -8.95 -11.27 4.74
N LYS A 153 -10.01 -11.49 3.95
CA LYS A 153 -9.93 -11.45 2.48
C LYS A 153 -10.18 -10.04 1.95
N ILE A 154 -9.33 -9.59 1.03
CA ILE A 154 -9.61 -8.42 0.19
C ILE A 154 -10.16 -8.87 -1.15
N ALA A 155 -11.38 -9.39 -1.18
CA ALA A 155 -12.22 -9.59 -2.38
C ALA A 155 -13.53 -10.28 -2.01
#